data_AF-A0A2U3Z625-F1
#
_entry.id   AF-A0A2U3Z625-F1
#
_cell.length_a   1.000
_cell.length_b   1.000
_cell.length_c   1.000
_cell.angle_alpha   90.00
_cell.angle_beta   90.00
_cell.angle_gamma   90.00
#
_symmetry.space_group_name_H-M   'P 1'
#
loop_
_entity.id
_entity.type
_entity.pdbx_description
1 polymer ?
#
loop_
_entity_poly.entity_id
_entity_poly.type
_entity_poly.pdbx_seq_one_letter_code
_entity_poly.pdbx_strand_id
1 'polypeptide(L)'
;MVPGTGCGNIWVLGHKLTLIPQLQGAFFPLAEGNWSLPNRAVEPQLQEEERMVYVAFSEFFFDSAMESYFRAGALQLSLVGDKVPHDLDMLLRATYFGSIVLLSPAVIDSPLKLELRVLAPPRCTIKPSGTTVSVTASVTIALVPSDQPEVQLSSMTMDARFSAKMALRGKALRTQLDLRRFRIYSNQSALESLALIPLQAPLKTMLQIGVMPMLNERMWRGVQIPLPEGINFVREVVTNHAGFLTIGADLHFAKGLREVIEKNRPADTRDPWASSAPPPSTTAA
;
A
#
# COMPACT_ATOMS: atom_id res chain seq x y z
N MET A 1 15.03 -8.74 -1.61
CA MET A 1 14.13 -9.85 -1.23
C MET A 1 15.04 -10.99 -0.80
N VAL A 2 15.10 -11.30 0.50
CA VAL A 2 15.88 -12.41 1.05
C VAL A 2 14.92 -13.23 1.91
N PRO A 3 14.89 -14.58 1.82
CA PRO A 3 13.95 -15.39 2.57
C PRO A 3 14.47 -15.62 3.99
N GLY A 4 13.65 -15.31 4.99
CA GLY A 4 13.85 -15.72 6.38
C GLY A 4 13.21 -17.09 6.61
N THR A 5 14.03 -18.07 6.97
CA THR A 5 13.65 -19.39 7.48
C THR A 5 13.17 -19.30 8.94
N GLY A 6 12.06 -19.95 9.28
CA GLY A 6 11.63 -20.12 10.67
C GLY A 6 10.30 -20.86 10.80
N CYS A 7 10.33 -22.02 11.46
CA CYS A 7 9.27 -23.01 11.66
C CYS A 7 7.99 -22.52 12.37
N GLY A 8 6.86 -23.16 12.06
CA GLY A 8 5.62 -23.14 12.84
C GLY A 8 4.69 -24.30 12.43
N ASN A 9 4.11 -24.99 13.42
CA ASN A 9 3.57 -26.35 13.36
C ASN A 9 2.19 -26.50 12.67
N ILE A 10 1.95 -27.71 12.13
CA ILE A 10 0.75 -28.15 11.38
C ILE A 10 -0.29 -28.75 12.36
N TRP A 11 -1.56 -28.35 12.23
CA TRP A 11 -2.71 -29.08 12.82
C TRP A 11 -3.83 -29.25 11.78
N VAL A 12 -4.45 -30.44 11.77
CA VAL A 12 -5.48 -30.88 10.81
C VAL A 12 -6.81 -31.09 11.54
N LEU A 13 -7.91 -30.59 10.97
CA LEU A 13 -9.27 -30.98 11.34
C LEU A 13 -10.15 -31.11 10.07
N GLY A 14 -10.70 -32.31 9.85
CA GLY A 14 -11.91 -32.57 9.07
C GLY A 14 -11.82 -32.58 7.53
N HIS A 15 -11.84 -33.78 6.94
CA HIS A 15 -12.31 -34.21 5.59
C HIS A 15 -11.99 -33.43 4.28
N LYS A 16 -11.29 -32.30 4.30
CA LYS A 16 -10.59 -31.73 3.12
C LYS A 16 -9.17 -31.37 3.56
N LEU A 17 -8.20 -31.58 2.68
CA LEU A 17 -6.82 -31.16 2.90
C LEU A 17 -6.75 -29.63 2.99
N THR A 18 -6.94 -29.08 4.19
CA THR A 18 -6.76 -27.65 4.46
C THR A 18 -5.29 -27.40 4.77
N LEU A 19 -4.51 -27.04 3.75
CA LEU A 19 -3.18 -26.47 3.96
C LEU A 19 -3.37 -24.99 4.31
N ILE A 20 -3.14 -24.61 5.57
CA ILE A 20 -3.06 -23.20 5.98
C ILE A 20 -1.58 -22.82 6.19
N PRO A 21 -0.84 -22.44 5.14
CA PRO A 21 0.41 -21.73 5.35
C PRO A 21 0.10 -20.36 5.97
N GLN A 22 0.36 -20.20 7.28
CA GLN A 22 0.32 -18.90 7.93
C GLN A 22 1.55 -18.08 7.50
N LEU A 23 1.41 -17.33 6.42
CA LEU A 23 2.34 -16.26 6.08
C LEU A 23 2.16 -15.12 7.09
N GLN A 24 3.26 -14.56 7.62
CA GLN A 24 3.19 -13.41 8.54
C GLN A 24 2.41 -12.23 7.94
N GLY A 25 2.38 -12.11 6.60
CA GLY A 25 1.50 -11.19 5.88
C GLY A 25 1.74 -9.73 6.25
N ALA A 26 2.99 -9.35 6.51
CA ALA A 26 3.38 -8.02 6.94
C ALA A 26 4.33 -7.36 5.94
N PHE A 27 4.17 -6.05 5.75
CA PHE A 27 5.15 -5.21 5.08
C PHE A 27 6.11 -4.63 6.11
N PHE A 28 7.36 -4.44 5.69
CA PHE A 28 8.39 -3.83 6.51
C PHE A 28 9.16 -2.78 5.69
N PRO A 29 9.57 -1.66 6.32
CA PRO A 29 10.44 -0.68 5.68
C PRO A 29 11.81 -1.29 5.40
N LEU A 30 12.32 -1.15 4.17
CA LEU A 30 13.62 -1.72 3.78
C LEU A 30 14.82 -1.09 4.53
N ALA A 31 14.69 0.18 4.94
CA ALA A 31 15.74 0.90 5.63
C ALA A 31 15.84 0.56 7.13
N GLU A 32 14.76 0.05 7.73
CA GLU A 32 14.66 -0.23 9.17
C GLU A 32 14.36 -1.72 9.39
N GLY A 33 15.38 -2.57 9.28
CA GLY A 33 15.22 -4.04 9.29
C GLY A 33 14.67 -4.64 10.59
N ASN A 34 14.68 -3.91 11.70
CA ASN A 34 14.23 -4.38 13.02
C ASN A 34 12.86 -3.82 13.45
N TRP A 35 12.18 -3.05 12.59
CA TRP A 35 10.86 -2.51 12.92
C TRP A 35 9.74 -3.50 12.56
N SER A 36 8.81 -3.72 13.49
CA SER A 36 7.60 -4.52 13.25
C SER A 36 6.37 -3.84 13.86
N LEU A 37 5.30 -3.75 13.08
CA LEU A 37 4.00 -3.35 13.60
C LEU A 37 3.37 -4.53 14.39
N PRO A 38 2.84 -4.32 15.60
CA PRO A 38 2.19 -5.40 16.34
C PRO A 38 0.91 -5.84 15.64
N ASN A 39 0.79 -7.15 15.38
CA ASN A 39 -0.40 -7.71 14.78
C ASN A 39 -1.54 -7.79 15.81
N ARG A 40 -2.57 -6.97 15.63
CA ARG A 40 -3.81 -6.97 16.40
C ARG A 40 -5.02 -7.33 15.54
N ALA A 41 -4.79 -7.93 14.37
CA ALA A 41 -5.88 -8.34 13.49
C ALA A 41 -6.72 -9.44 14.13
N VAL A 42 -8.00 -9.44 13.77
CA VAL A 42 -8.91 -10.56 14.03
C VAL A 42 -8.44 -11.77 13.24
N GLU A 43 -8.41 -12.94 13.89
CA GLU A 43 -8.10 -14.19 13.21
C GLU A 43 -9.23 -14.55 12.22
N PRO A 44 -8.93 -14.78 10.94
CA PRO A 44 -9.93 -15.11 9.94
C PRO A 44 -10.57 -16.47 10.25
N GLN A 45 -11.87 -16.48 10.53
CA GLN A 45 -12.65 -17.70 10.68
C GLN A 45 -13.32 -18.02 9.34
N LEU A 46 -12.74 -18.95 8.58
CA LEU A 46 -13.27 -19.36 7.28
C LEU A 46 -14.36 -20.42 7.47
N GLN A 47 -15.60 -20.08 7.12
CA GLN A 47 -16.73 -21.02 7.06
C GLN A 47 -17.11 -21.38 5.61
N GLU A 48 -16.44 -20.77 4.63
CA GLU A 48 -16.75 -20.89 3.20
C GLU A 48 -16.01 -22.11 2.61
N GLU A 49 -16.72 -22.97 1.86
CA GLU A 49 -16.14 -24.17 1.23
C GLU A 49 -16.41 -24.29 -0.29
N GLU A 50 -16.94 -23.23 -0.90
CA GLU A 50 -17.40 -23.21 -2.30
C GLU A 50 -16.28 -23.11 -3.34
N ARG A 51 -15.05 -22.83 -2.90
CA ARG A 51 -13.86 -22.63 -3.75
C ARG A 51 -12.71 -23.52 -3.30
N MET A 52 -11.78 -23.80 -4.20
CA MET A 52 -10.63 -24.68 -3.92
C MET A 52 -9.67 -24.09 -2.87
N VAL A 53 -9.53 -22.77 -2.84
CA VAL A 53 -8.65 -22.08 -1.88
C VAL A 53 -9.26 -20.75 -1.45
N TYR A 54 -8.98 -20.39 -0.19
CA TYR A 54 -9.32 -19.10 0.39
C TYR A 54 -8.05 -18.43 0.93
N VAL A 55 -7.84 -17.18 0.55
CA VAL A 55 -6.78 -16.33 1.09
C VAL A 55 -7.41 -15.19 1.86
N ALA A 56 -7.06 -15.07 3.14
CA ALA A 56 -7.58 -14.00 3.99
C ALA A 56 -6.55 -12.87 4.12
N PHE A 57 -7.01 -11.63 3.98
CA PHE A 57 -6.22 -10.41 4.18
C PHE A 57 -6.85 -9.60 5.31
N SER A 58 -6.13 -9.49 6.42
CA SER A 58 -6.57 -8.71 7.56
C SER A 58 -6.32 -7.21 7.37
N GLU A 59 -6.96 -6.38 8.20
CA GLU A 59 -6.62 -4.95 8.31
C GLU A 59 -5.13 -4.75 8.57
N PHE A 60 -4.50 -5.61 9.38
CA PHE A 60 -3.07 -5.58 9.68
C PHE A 60 -2.17 -5.67 8.44
N PHE A 61 -2.53 -6.52 7.46
CA PHE A 61 -1.79 -6.62 6.21
C PHE A 61 -1.72 -5.25 5.49
N PHE A 62 -2.83 -4.53 5.42
CA PHE A 62 -2.89 -3.21 4.80
C PHE A 62 -2.25 -2.13 5.66
N ASP A 63 -2.50 -2.13 6.97
CA ASP A 63 -1.92 -1.17 7.91
C ASP A 63 -0.39 -1.25 7.94
N SER A 64 0.18 -2.46 7.91
CA SER A 64 1.64 -2.64 7.86
C SER A 64 2.26 -2.08 6.57
N ALA A 65 1.57 -2.17 5.42
CA ALA A 65 2.01 -1.54 4.18
C ALA A 65 2.02 -0.01 4.31
N MET A 66 0.92 0.56 4.80
CA MET A 66 0.76 2.00 4.91
C MET A 66 1.72 2.61 5.93
N GLU A 67 1.98 1.92 7.04
CA GLU A 67 3.04 2.25 8.00
C GLU A 67 4.41 2.26 7.33
N SER A 68 4.74 1.22 6.55
CA SER A 68 6.03 1.10 5.87
C SER A 68 6.24 2.24 4.86
N TYR A 69 5.22 2.59 4.07
CA TYR A 69 5.29 3.72 3.13
C TYR A 69 5.36 5.07 3.85
N PHE A 70 4.67 5.23 4.98
CA PHE A 70 4.73 6.44 5.79
C PHE A 70 6.14 6.65 6.34
N ARG A 71 6.74 5.62 6.95
CA ARG A 71 8.12 5.66 7.48
C ARG A 71 9.17 5.92 6.41
N ALA A 72 8.97 5.37 5.22
CA ALA A 72 9.83 5.63 4.08
C ALA A 72 9.70 7.07 3.52
N GLY A 73 8.80 7.90 4.06
CA GLY A 73 8.55 9.25 3.54
C GLY A 73 7.88 9.27 2.16
N ALA A 74 7.34 8.14 1.70
CA ALA A 74 6.81 7.99 0.34
C ALA A 74 5.41 8.61 0.17
N LEU A 75 4.72 8.90 1.28
CA LEU A 75 3.34 9.43 1.29
C LEU A 75 3.32 10.97 1.26
N GLN A 76 3.95 11.54 0.23
CA GLN A 76 3.96 12.96 -0.04
C GLN A 76 3.82 13.25 -1.55
N LEU A 77 3.23 14.39 -1.89
CA LEU A 77 3.07 14.88 -3.26
C LEU A 77 3.34 16.38 -3.28
N SER A 78 4.13 16.85 -4.24
CA SER A 78 4.38 18.28 -4.46
C SER A 78 4.06 18.64 -5.92
N LEU A 79 3.19 19.62 -6.09
CA LEU A 79 2.83 20.25 -7.36
C LEU A 79 3.41 21.67 -7.34
N VAL A 80 4.17 22.04 -8.37
CA VAL A 80 4.83 23.35 -8.46
C VAL A 80 4.59 23.94 -9.84
N GLY A 81 4.27 25.24 -9.90
CA GLY A 81 4.02 25.99 -11.13
C GLY A 81 2.94 25.32 -11.98
N ASP A 82 3.28 25.02 -13.23
CA ASP A 82 2.36 24.44 -14.23
C ASP A 82 1.76 23.08 -13.85
N LYS A 83 2.27 22.42 -12.79
CA LYS A 83 1.67 21.19 -12.24
C LYS A 83 0.46 21.47 -11.35
N VAL A 84 0.28 22.71 -10.88
CA VAL A 84 -0.93 23.15 -10.18
C VAL A 84 -1.98 23.45 -11.25
N PRO A 85 -3.22 22.90 -11.15
CA PRO A 85 -4.27 23.21 -12.11
C PRO A 85 -4.49 24.72 -12.22
N HIS A 86 -4.57 25.26 -13.44
CA HIS A 86 -4.61 26.70 -13.69
C HIS A 86 -5.74 27.42 -12.93
N ASP A 87 -6.95 26.86 -12.94
CA ASP A 87 -8.09 27.43 -12.21
C ASP A 87 -7.85 27.45 -10.69
N LEU A 88 -7.15 26.44 -10.16
CA LEU A 88 -6.77 26.41 -8.75
C LEU A 88 -5.66 27.42 -8.45
N ASP A 89 -4.66 27.56 -9.31
CA ASP A 89 -3.60 28.57 -9.16
C ASP A 89 -4.20 29.98 -9.10
N MET A 90 -5.07 30.34 -10.05
CA MET A 90 -5.74 31.63 -10.08
C MET A 90 -6.58 31.87 -8.81
N LEU A 91 -7.34 30.86 -8.38
CA LEU A 91 -8.16 30.95 -7.17
C LEU A 91 -7.31 31.14 -5.91
N LEU A 92 -6.20 30.39 -5.78
CA LEU A 92 -5.29 30.51 -4.64
C LEU A 92 -4.62 31.88 -4.63
N ARG A 93 -4.18 32.39 -5.78
CA ARG A 93 -3.61 33.74 -5.90
C ARG A 93 -4.60 34.82 -5.50
N ALA A 94 -5.86 34.71 -5.93
CA ALA A 94 -6.91 35.63 -5.52
C ALA A 94 -7.21 35.53 -4.00
N THR A 95 -7.24 34.31 -3.47
CA THR A 95 -7.49 34.05 -2.03
C THR A 95 -6.39 34.65 -1.16
N TYR A 96 -5.13 34.51 -1.55
CA TYR A 96 -3.97 34.99 -0.80
C TYR A 96 -3.43 36.32 -1.31
N PHE A 97 -4.16 37.04 -2.17
CA PHE A 97 -3.68 38.25 -2.83
C PHE A 97 -3.16 39.29 -1.84
N GLY A 98 -3.92 39.56 -0.77
CA GLY A 98 -3.51 40.50 0.27
C GLY A 98 -2.20 40.10 0.96
N SER A 99 -2.05 38.81 1.28
CA SER A 99 -0.80 38.29 1.86
C SER A 99 0.37 38.40 0.88
N ILE A 100 0.15 38.10 -0.40
CA ILE A 100 1.19 38.14 -1.44
C ILE A 100 1.69 39.57 -1.66
N VAL A 101 0.78 40.54 -1.77
CA VAL A 101 1.13 41.96 -2.00
C VAL A 101 1.91 42.56 -0.83
N LEU A 102 1.64 42.11 0.40
CA LEU A 102 2.34 42.58 1.60
C LEU A 102 3.77 42.01 1.75
N LEU A 103 4.13 40.96 1.01
CA LEU A 103 5.46 40.34 1.08
C LEU A 103 6.51 41.17 0.32
N SER A 104 6.45 41.16 -1.02
CA SER A 104 7.25 42.03 -1.89
C SER A 104 6.78 41.92 -3.34
N PRO A 105 7.00 42.95 -4.18
CA PRO A 105 6.72 42.86 -5.62
C PRO A 105 7.48 41.73 -6.32
N ALA A 106 8.66 41.35 -5.81
CA ALA A 106 9.52 40.33 -6.42
C ALA A 106 8.94 38.91 -6.33
N VAL A 107 8.04 38.64 -5.38
CA VAL A 107 7.45 37.29 -5.20
C VAL A 107 6.08 37.13 -5.86
N ILE A 108 5.48 38.21 -6.37
CA ILE A 108 4.11 38.20 -6.93
C ILE A 108 3.98 37.16 -8.05
N ASP A 109 4.95 37.13 -8.96
CA ASP A 109 4.93 36.24 -10.13
C ASP A 109 5.63 34.90 -9.86
N SER A 110 6.00 34.61 -8.62
CA SER A 110 6.66 33.34 -8.27
C SER A 110 5.72 32.15 -8.47
N PRO A 111 6.20 31.01 -8.99
CA PRO A 111 5.41 29.78 -9.10
C PRO A 111 4.76 29.37 -7.76
N LEU A 112 3.51 28.95 -7.82
CA LEU A 112 2.81 28.41 -6.66
C LEU A 112 3.20 26.95 -6.45
N LYS A 113 3.40 26.57 -5.19
CA LYS A 113 3.61 25.20 -4.74
C LYS A 113 2.44 24.76 -3.87
N LEU A 114 1.89 23.60 -4.21
CA LEU A 114 0.92 22.87 -3.40
C LEU A 114 1.55 21.55 -2.95
N GLU A 115 1.71 21.38 -1.66
CA GLU A 115 2.31 20.19 -1.07
C GLU A 115 1.28 19.44 -0.21
N LEU A 116 1.13 18.15 -0.46
CA LEU A 116 0.34 17.22 0.34
C LEU A 116 1.30 16.28 1.06
N ARG A 117 1.23 16.23 2.38
CA ARG A 117 2.08 15.33 3.17
C ARG A 117 1.26 14.62 4.23
N VAL A 118 1.27 13.29 4.22
CA VAL A 118 0.58 12.50 5.24
C VAL A 118 1.22 12.76 6.62
N LEU A 119 0.37 12.98 7.64
CA LEU A 119 0.80 13.35 8.99
C LEU A 119 0.91 12.16 9.95
N ALA A 120 0.18 11.08 9.65
CA ALA A 120 0.20 9.83 10.41
C ALA A 120 -0.06 8.64 9.46
N PRO A 121 0.41 7.43 9.82
CA PRO A 121 0.15 6.22 9.04
C PRO A 121 -1.35 6.08 8.70
N PRO A 122 -1.72 5.98 7.41
CA PRO A 122 -3.10 5.75 7.02
C PRO A 122 -3.66 4.46 7.64
N ARG A 123 -4.98 4.44 7.89
CA ARG A 123 -5.64 3.31 8.56
C ARG A 123 -6.67 2.65 7.66
N CYS A 124 -6.57 1.33 7.52
CA CYS A 124 -7.53 0.51 6.79
C CYS A 124 -8.57 -0.01 7.76
N THR A 125 -9.83 0.00 7.35
CA THR A 125 -10.92 -0.63 8.08
C THR A 125 -11.75 -1.44 7.12
N ILE A 126 -11.95 -2.72 7.43
CA ILE A 126 -12.70 -3.68 6.64
C ILE A 126 -13.97 -4.02 7.41
N LYS A 127 -15.10 -3.75 6.77
CA LYS A 127 -16.43 -4.12 7.26
C LYS A 127 -17.14 -4.94 6.19
N PRO A 128 -18.18 -5.72 6.55
CA PRO A 128 -19.01 -6.41 5.57
C PRO A 128 -19.59 -5.49 4.49
N SER A 129 -19.84 -4.21 4.82
CA SER A 129 -20.34 -3.20 3.88
C SER A 129 -19.28 -2.63 2.94
N GLY A 130 -18.00 -2.90 3.16
CA GLY A 130 -16.90 -2.42 2.33
C GLY A 130 -15.62 -2.09 3.10
N THR A 131 -14.57 -1.80 2.34
CA THR A 131 -13.26 -1.41 2.87
C THR A 131 -13.08 0.10 2.75
N THR A 132 -12.54 0.73 3.80
CA THR A 132 -12.25 2.16 3.82
C THR A 132 -10.84 2.45 4.29
N VAL A 133 -10.21 3.47 3.71
CA VAL A 133 -8.90 3.98 4.14
C VAL A 133 -9.08 5.41 4.63
N SER A 134 -8.61 5.70 5.83
CA SER A 134 -8.61 7.06 6.41
C SER A 134 -7.21 7.64 6.38
N VAL A 135 -7.09 8.88 5.90
CA VAL A 135 -5.84 9.61 5.74
C VAL A 135 -5.99 11.00 6.36
N THR A 136 -5.02 11.37 7.20
CA THR A 136 -4.86 12.74 7.68
C THR A 136 -3.53 13.27 7.16
N ALA A 137 -3.56 14.43 6.50
CA ALA A 137 -2.42 15.03 5.82
C ALA A 137 -2.38 16.55 6.05
N SER A 138 -1.21 17.17 5.89
CA SER A 138 -1.09 18.60 5.71
C SER A 138 -1.24 18.97 4.24
N VAL A 139 -1.84 20.13 4.01
CA VAL A 139 -1.82 20.82 2.72
C VAL A 139 -1.10 22.13 2.94
N THR A 140 0.05 22.29 2.32
CA THR A 140 0.86 23.51 2.39
C THR A 140 0.78 24.23 1.06
N ILE A 141 0.50 25.54 1.11
CA ILE A 141 0.53 26.44 -0.05
C ILE A 141 1.68 27.40 0.14
N ALA A 142 2.56 27.49 -0.84
CA ALA A 142 3.72 28.37 -0.82
C ALA A 142 3.98 29.00 -2.20
N LEU A 143 4.74 30.08 -2.20
CA LEU A 143 5.39 30.61 -3.40
C LEU A 143 6.82 30.10 -3.46
N VAL A 144 7.32 29.84 -4.66
CA VAL A 144 8.69 29.36 -4.90
C VAL A 144 9.43 30.36 -5.79
N PRO A 145 10.00 31.44 -5.23
CA PRO A 145 10.81 32.39 -5.99
C PRO A 145 12.14 31.76 -6.44
N SER A 146 12.69 32.23 -7.56
CA SER A 146 13.91 31.65 -8.14
C SER A 146 15.15 31.82 -7.24
N ASP A 147 15.26 32.95 -6.53
CA ASP A 147 16.46 33.36 -5.79
C ASP A 147 16.23 33.54 -4.29
N GLN A 148 15.10 33.05 -3.77
CA GLN A 148 14.71 33.22 -2.37
C GLN A 148 14.11 31.92 -1.82
N PRO A 149 14.13 31.71 -0.48
CA PRO A 149 13.45 30.57 0.12
C PRO A 149 11.96 30.57 -0.19
N GLU A 150 11.35 29.37 -0.15
CA GLU A 150 9.91 29.21 -0.31
C GLU A 150 9.16 30.06 0.73
N VAL A 151 8.15 30.80 0.27
CA VAL A 151 7.33 31.65 1.13
C VAL A 151 5.99 30.98 1.36
N GLN A 152 5.79 30.41 2.55
CA GLN A 152 4.54 29.76 2.91
C GLN A 152 3.40 30.78 3.05
N LEU A 153 2.34 30.59 2.27
CA LEU A 153 1.12 31.39 2.34
C LEU A 153 0.13 30.81 3.34
N SER A 154 0.03 29.47 3.41
CA SER A 154 -0.91 28.78 4.29
C SER A 154 -0.49 27.35 4.55
N SER A 155 -0.90 26.83 5.71
CA SER A 155 -0.80 25.41 6.06
C SER A 155 -2.06 24.99 6.79
N MET A 156 -2.69 23.92 6.32
CA MET A 156 -3.94 23.40 6.87
C MET A 156 -3.89 21.87 6.97
N THR A 157 -4.76 21.31 7.80
CA THR A 157 -4.96 19.87 7.92
C THR A 157 -6.11 19.42 7.01
N MET A 158 -5.91 18.27 6.39
CA MET A 158 -6.86 17.61 5.51
C MET A 158 -7.16 16.22 6.04
N ASP A 159 -8.44 15.94 6.26
CA ASP A 159 -8.97 14.61 6.48
C ASP A 159 -9.63 14.08 5.21
N ALA A 160 -9.14 12.96 4.72
CA ALA A 160 -9.69 12.25 3.58
C ALA A 160 -10.09 10.83 3.98
N ARG A 161 -11.26 10.39 3.49
CA ARG A 161 -11.70 8.99 3.58
C ARG A 161 -11.94 8.46 2.19
N PHE A 162 -11.30 7.34 1.89
CA PHE A 162 -11.42 6.63 0.63
C PHE A 162 -12.21 5.33 0.85
N SER A 163 -13.02 4.93 -0.12
CA SER A 163 -13.45 3.53 -0.22
C SER A 163 -12.42 2.79 -1.07
N ALA A 164 -12.08 1.58 -0.66
CA ALA A 164 -11.16 0.71 -1.37
C ALA A 164 -11.91 -0.50 -1.91
N LYS A 165 -11.87 -0.71 -3.21
CA LYS A 165 -12.36 -1.91 -3.88
C LYS A 165 -11.19 -2.81 -4.18
N MET A 166 -11.25 -4.04 -3.67
CA MET A 166 -10.21 -5.03 -3.88
C MET A 166 -10.61 -5.94 -5.03
N ALA A 167 -9.64 -6.28 -5.88
CA ALA A 167 -9.83 -7.25 -6.94
C ALA A 167 -8.56 -8.06 -7.13
N LEU A 168 -8.71 -9.34 -7.40
CA LEU A 168 -7.61 -10.19 -7.80
C LEU A 168 -7.51 -10.18 -9.33
N ARG A 169 -6.34 -9.86 -9.87
CA ARG A 169 -6.07 -9.98 -11.31
C ARG A 169 -4.82 -10.82 -11.54
N GLY A 170 -5.00 -12.00 -12.11
CA GLY A 170 -3.94 -13.00 -12.19
C GLY A 170 -3.55 -13.43 -10.77
N LYS A 171 -2.32 -13.11 -10.36
CA LYS A 171 -1.81 -13.37 -9.00
C LYS A 171 -1.70 -12.11 -8.14
N ALA A 172 -2.14 -10.96 -8.63
CA ALA A 172 -1.95 -9.68 -7.95
C ALA A 172 -3.25 -9.21 -7.28
N LEU A 173 -3.18 -8.97 -5.96
CA LEU A 173 -4.20 -8.21 -5.24
C LEU A 173 -4.08 -6.74 -5.61
N ARG A 174 -5.09 -6.22 -6.30
CA ARG A 174 -5.16 -4.81 -6.72
C ARG A 174 -6.21 -4.07 -5.92
N THR A 175 -5.99 -2.78 -5.79
CA THR A 175 -6.90 -1.88 -5.08
C THR A 175 -7.26 -0.71 -5.98
N GLN A 176 -8.54 -0.37 -6.02
CA GLN A 176 -9.04 0.88 -6.57
C GLN A 176 -9.59 1.71 -5.42
N LEU A 177 -9.09 2.94 -5.28
CA LEU A 177 -9.58 3.92 -4.32
C LEU A 177 -10.57 4.87 -4.99
N ASP A 178 -11.59 5.25 -4.23
CA ASP A 178 -12.51 6.34 -4.56
C ASP A 178 -12.61 7.30 -3.37
N LEU A 179 -12.48 8.61 -3.59
CA LEU A 179 -12.62 9.62 -2.52
C LEU A 179 -14.09 9.73 -2.07
N ARG A 180 -14.36 9.49 -0.78
CA ARG A 180 -15.71 9.49 -0.19
C ARG A 180 -15.95 10.69 0.71
N ARG A 181 -14.96 11.07 1.50
CA ARG A 181 -15.02 12.24 2.37
C ARG A 181 -13.73 13.03 2.21
N PHE A 182 -13.89 14.34 2.22
CA PHE A 182 -12.81 15.30 2.20
C PHE A 182 -13.21 16.47 3.09
N ARG A 183 -12.29 16.92 3.92
CA ARG A 183 -12.44 18.11 4.75
C ARG A 183 -11.08 18.74 4.97
N ILE A 184 -10.99 20.04 4.82
CA ILE A 184 -9.84 20.84 5.29
C ILE A 184 -10.24 21.69 6.50
N TYR A 185 -9.28 21.98 7.37
CA TYR A 185 -9.44 22.84 8.54
C TYR A 185 -8.08 23.29 9.09
N SER A 186 -8.06 24.36 9.87
CA SER A 186 -6.87 24.78 10.64
C SER A 186 -6.90 24.12 12.02
N ASN A 187 -5.75 23.57 12.45
CA ASN A 187 -5.58 23.07 13.82
C ASN A 187 -5.37 24.19 14.84
N GLN A 188 -5.08 25.41 14.39
CA GLN A 188 -4.75 26.54 15.25
C GLN A 188 -6.00 27.34 15.63
N SER A 189 -6.97 27.46 14.72
CA SER A 189 -8.13 28.33 14.92
C SER A 189 -9.39 27.87 14.17
N ALA A 190 -10.53 27.98 14.86
CA ALA A 190 -11.85 27.79 14.26
C ALA A 190 -12.20 28.91 13.27
N LEU A 191 -11.75 30.15 13.53
CA LEU A 191 -11.98 31.28 12.63
C LEU A 191 -11.19 31.10 11.32
N GLU A 192 -9.94 30.66 11.39
CA GLU A 192 -9.16 30.32 10.20
C GLU A 192 -9.81 29.18 9.42
N SER A 193 -10.40 28.21 10.10
CA SER A 193 -11.15 27.12 9.44
C SER A 193 -12.36 27.62 8.66
N LEU A 194 -13.02 28.70 9.10
CA LEU A 194 -14.11 29.33 8.35
C LEU A 194 -13.59 30.02 7.07
N ALA A 195 -12.40 30.64 7.13
CA ALA A 195 -11.76 31.24 5.96
C ALA A 195 -11.36 30.20 4.90
N LEU A 196 -11.23 28.92 5.27
CA LEU A 196 -10.92 27.81 4.35
C LEU A 196 -12.15 27.24 3.61
N ILE A 197 -13.38 27.65 3.95
CA ILE A 197 -14.61 27.15 3.30
C ILE A 197 -14.55 27.28 1.76
N PRO A 198 -14.12 28.41 1.17
CA PRO A 198 -14.03 28.56 -0.28
C PRO A 198 -13.04 27.58 -0.93
N LEU A 199 -12.04 27.09 -0.19
CA LEU A 199 -11.01 26.17 -0.69
C LEU A 199 -11.44 24.69 -0.64
N GLN A 200 -12.55 24.36 0.04
CA GLN A 200 -13.01 22.97 0.19
C GLN A 200 -13.27 22.30 -1.17
N ALA A 201 -14.11 22.91 -2.01
CA ALA A 201 -14.49 22.32 -3.29
C ALA A 201 -13.32 22.29 -4.30
N PRO A 202 -12.55 23.38 -4.51
CA PRO A 202 -11.41 23.36 -5.43
C PRO A 202 -10.34 22.32 -5.07
N LEU A 203 -9.95 22.25 -3.79
CA LEU A 203 -8.95 21.26 -3.36
C LEU A 203 -9.48 19.83 -3.43
N LYS A 204 -10.77 19.62 -3.13
CA LYS A 204 -11.42 18.31 -3.36
C LYS A 204 -11.37 17.91 -4.83
N THR A 205 -11.69 18.83 -5.75
CA THR A 205 -11.65 18.58 -7.19
C THR A 205 -10.24 18.25 -7.66
N MET A 206 -9.23 18.98 -7.18
CA MET A 206 -7.82 18.70 -7.47
C MET A 206 -7.42 17.30 -6.99
N LEU A 207 -7.84 16.88 -5.79
CA LEU A 207 -7.62 15.49 -5.37
C LEU A 207 -8.32 14.50 -6.31
N GLN A 208 -9.58 14.73 -6.65
CA GLN A 208 -10.39 13.79 -7.44
C GLN A 208 -9.90 13.61 -8.88
N ILE A 209 -9.44 14.69 -9.53
CA ILE A 209 -9.10 14.67 -10.96
C ILE A 209 -7.58 14.65 -11.17
N GLY A 210 -6.80 15.25 -10.26
CA GLY A 210 -5.34 15.27 -10.34
C GLY A 210 -4.70 14.09 -9.60
N VAL A 211 -5.01 13.92 -8.31
CA VAL A 211 -4.27 12.99 -7.43
C VAL A 211 -4.80 11.55 -7.51
N MET A 212 -6.12 11.36 -7.56
CA MET A 212 -6.74 10.03 -7.57
C MET A 212 -6.31 9.15 -8.75
N PRO A 213 -6.19 9.65 -10.00
CA PRO A 213 -5.67 8.85 -11.10
C PRO A 213 -4.24 8.34 -10.84
N MET A 214 -3.35 9.21 -10.35
CA MET A 214 -1.97 8.85 -10.02
C MET A 214 -1.91 7.79 -8.90
N LEU A 215 -2.75 7.92 -7.88
CA LEU A 215 -2.85 6.93 -6.80
C LEU A 215 -3.33 5.58 -7.32
N ASN A 216 -4.41 5.58 -8.10
CA ASN A 216 -4.99 4.36 -8.66
C ASN A 216 -4.04 3.67 -9.64
N GLU A 217 -3.28 4.40 -10.45
CA GLU A 217 -2.26 3.83 -11.33
C GLU A 217 -1.17 3.10 -10.54
N ARG A 218 -0.69 3.68 -9.43
CA ARG A 218 0.27 3.02 -8.55
C ARG A 218 -0.32 1.78 -7.89
N MET A 219 -1.56 1.86 -7.40
CA MET A 219 -2.24 0.73 -6.74
C MET A 219 -2.66 -0.38 -7.71
N TRP A 220 -2.79 -0.07 -9.01
CA TRP A 220 -3.08 -1.05 -10.04
C TRP A 220 -1.96 -2.08 -10.25
N ARG A 221 -0.71 -1.75 -9.85
CA ARG A 221 0.39 -2.74 -9.83
C ARG A 221 0.09 -3.89 -8.88
N GLY A 222 -0.59 -3.59 -7.77
CA GLY A 222 -1.03 -4.54 -6.78
C GLY A 222 0.12 -5.23 -6.02
N VAL A 223 -0.27 -6.17 -5.16
CA VAL A 223 0.65 -7.01 -4.38
C VAL A 223 0.55 -8.44 -4.88
N GLN A 224 1.68 -9.06 -5.18
CA GLN A 224 1.69 -10.45 -5.65
C GLN A 224 1.37 -11.41 -4.50
N ILE A 225 0.40 -12.29 -4.73
CA ILE A 225 0.10 -13.41 -3.86
C ILE A 225 1.02 -14.57 -4.26
N PRO A 226 1.81 -15.13 -3.33
CA PRO A 226 2.76 -16.20 -3.63
C PRO A 226 2.02 -17.48 -4.01
N LEU A 227 1.88 -17.74 -5.31
CA LEU A 227 1.41 -19.00 -5.86
C LEU A 227 2.53 -19.68 -6.66
N PRO A 228 2.69 -21.02 -6.55
CA PRO A 228 3.64 -21.77 -7.36
C PRO A 228 3.52 -21.48 -8.86
N GLU A 229 4.63 -21.60 -9.58
CA GLU A 229 4.64 -21.51 -11.04
C GLU A 229 3.70 -22.57 -11.64
N GLY A 230 3.01 -22.22 -12.74
CA GLY A 230 2.06 -23.11 -13.39
C GLY A 230 0.67 -23.17 -12.74
N ILE A 231 0.45 -22.52 -11.58
CA ILE A 231 -0.86 -22.43 -10.93
C ILE A 231 -1.40 -21.00 -11.04
N ASN A 232 -2.66 -20.84 -11.42
CA ASN A 232 -3.36 -19.55 -11.46
C ASN A 232 -4.69 -19.62 -10.71
N PHE A 233 -5.12 -18.48 -10.16
CA PHE A 233 -6.47 -18.32 -9.65
C PHE A 233 -7.46 -18.13 -10.81
N VAL A 234 -8.63 -18.74 -10.69
CA VAL A 234 -9.78 -18.51 -11.58
C VAL A 234 -11.06 -18.44 -10.74
N ARG A 235 -12.09 -17.77 -11.26
CA ARG A 235 -13.40 -17.63 -10.58
C ARG A 235 -13.28 -17.02 -9.18
N GLU A 236 -12.42 -16.02 -9.08
CA GLU A 236 -12.18 -15.26 -7.86
C GLU A 236 -13.44 -14.56 -7.35
N VAL A 237 -13.66 -14.65 -6.05
CA VAL A 237 -14.71 -13.94 -5.32
C VAL A 237 -14.06 -13.26 -4.13
N VAL A 238 -14.26 -11.94 -4.04
CA VAL A 238 -13.81 -11.15 -2.90
C VAL A 238 -14.98 -10.95 -1.95
N THR A 239 -14.83 -11.38 -0.70
CA THR A 239 -15.83 -11.22 0.34
C THR A 239 -15.26 -10.41 1.49
N ASN A 240 -16.01 -9.40 1.93
CA ASN A 240 -15.62 -8.58 3.06
C ASN A 240 -16.23 -9.11 4.36
N HIS A 241 -15.42 -9.18 5.41
CA HIS A 241 -15.81 -9.57 6.76
C HIS A 241 -15.50 -8.45 7.75
N ALA A 242 -15.75 -8.66 9.04
CA ALA A 242 -15.34 -7.72 10.07
C ALA A 242 -13.84 -7.88 10.37
N GLY A 243 -13.01 -6.92 9.96
CA GLY A 243 -11.56 -6.89 10.25
C GLY A 243 -10.67 -7.62 9.24
N PHE A 244 -11.26 -8.30 8.26
CA PHE A 244 -10.53 -8.98 7.17
C PHE A 244 -11.41 -9.15 5.94
N LEU A 245 -10.80 -9.44 4.80
CA LEU A 245 -11.47 -9.89 3.59
C LEU A 245 -10.93 -11.23 3.14
N THR A 246 -11.74 -12.02 2.45
CA THR A 246 -11.36 -13.31 1.87
C THR A 246 -11.38 -13.22 0.36
N ILE A 247 -10.48 -13.96 -0.27
CA ILE A 247 -10.47 -14.22 -1.71
C ILE A 247 -10.62 -15.71 -1.89
N GLY A 248 -11.84 -16.15 -2.20
CA GLY A 248 -12.13 -17.52 -2.60
C GLY A 248 -11.88 -17.68 -4.10
N ALA A 249 -11.10 -18.67 -4.50
CA ALA A 249 -10.81 -18.93 -5.91
C ALA A 249 -10.63 -20.43 -6.20
N ASP A 250 -10.90 -20.81 -7.44
CA ASP A 250 -10.52 -22.11 -7.98
C ASP A 250 -9.09 -22.04 -8.53
N LEU A 251 -8.43 -23.20 -8.62
CA LEU A 251 -7.06 -23.29 -9.13
C LEU A 251 -7.05 -23.88 -10.54
N HIS A 252 -6.39 -23.19 -11.47
CA HIS A 252 -6.11 -23.69 -12.80
C HIS A 252 -4.63 -24.02 -12.95
N PHE A 253 -4.33 -25.26 -13.32
CA PHE A 253 -2.97 -25.77 -13.53
C PHE A 253 -2.62 -25.67 -15.02
N ALA A 254 -1.85 -24.66 -15.38
CA ALA A 254 -1.40 -24.42 -16.76
C ALA A 254 -0.24 -25.34 -17.19
N LYS A 255 0.46 -25.96 -16.23
CA LYS A 255 1.47 -27.00 -16.43
C LYS A 255 1.11 -28.23 -15.62
N GLY A 256 1.49 -29.41 -16.08
CA GLY A 256 1.23 -30.65 -15.35
C GLY A 256 1.79 -30.57 -13.94
N LEU A 257 1.00 -30.93 -12.93
CA LEU A 257 1.39 -30.89 -11.52
C LEU A 257 2.74 -31.59 -11.26
N ARG A 258 3.05 -32.63 -12.04
CA ARG A 258 4.34 -33.34 -12.01
C ARG A 258 5.54 -32.45 -12.33
N GLU A 259 5.47 -31.62 -13.37
CA GLU A 259 6.57 -30.73 -13.76
C GLU A 259 6.84 -29.66 -12.69
N VAL A 260 5.77 -29.15 -12.07
CA VAL A 260 5.87 -28.16 -10.98
C VAL A 260 6.47 -28.80 -9.72
N ILE A 261 6.08 -30.04 -9.39
CA ILE A 261 6.63 -30.78 -8.25
C ILE A 261 8.10 -31.14 -8.49
N GLU A 262 8.46 -31.64 -9.68
CA GLU A 262 9.85 -32.00 -10.01
C GLU A 262 10.78 -30.77 -9.99
N LYS A 263 10.33 -29.63 -10.49
CA LYS A 263 11.14 -28.39 -10.45
C LYS A 263 11.37 -27.84 -9.04
N ASN A 264 10.41 -28.01 -8.13
CA ASN A 264 10.52 -27.52 -6.75
C ASN A 264 11.03 -28.59 -5.78
N ARG A 265 11.43 -29.78 -6.27
CA ARG A 265 12.03 -30.82 -5.43
C ARG A 265 13.41 -30.33 -4.97
N PRO A 266 13.68 -30.26 -3.66
CA PRO A 266 15.03 -29.93 -3.18
C PRO A 266 16.02 -30.95 -3.74
N ALA A 267 17.13 -30.46 -4.30
CA ALA A 267 18.21 -31.32 -4.77
C ALA A 267 18.70 -32.17 -3.58
N ASP A 268 18.52 -33.48 -3.68
CA ASP A 268 18.99 -34.41 -2.67
C ASP A 268 20.51 -34.35 -2.66
N THR A 269 21.08 -33.56 -1.74
CA THR A 269 22.53 -33.45 -1.58
C THR A 269 22.98 -34.59 -0.67
N ARG A 270 22.81 -35.82 -1.14
CA ARG A 270 23.42 -37.02 -0.57
C ARG A 270 23.70 -37.99 -1.71
N ASP A 271 24.86 -37.83 -2.35
CA ASP A 271 25.57 -38.96 -2.92
C ASP A 271 26.42 -39.58 -1.80
N PRO A 272 26.11 -40.79 -1.29
CA PRO A 272 26.99 -41.49 -0.35
C PRO A 272 28.06 -42.32 -1.05
N TRP A 273 28.29 -42.16 -2.35
CA TRP A 273 29.21 -43.03 -3.08
C TRP A 273 30.16 -42.28 -4.02
N ALA A 274 31.01 -41.43 -3.43
CA ALA A 274 32.23 -41.01 -4.07
C ALA A 274 33.44 -41.32 -3.16
N SER A 275 34.22 -42.30 -3.60
CA SER A 275 35.61 -42.61 -3.21
C SER A 275 35.86 -43.44 -1.94
N SER A 276 36.25 -44.69 -2.15
CA SER A 276 37.42 -45.27 -1.47
C SER A 276 37.97 -46.46 -2.27
N ALA A 277 38.72 -46.16 -3.33
CA ALA A 277 39.68 -47.14 -3.86
C ALA A 277 40.91 -47.12 -2.94
N PRO A 278 41.36 -48.27 -2.38
CA PRO A 278 42.55 -48.29 -1.52
C PRO A 278 43.84 -48.18 -2.36
N PRO A 279 44.90 -47.54 -1.85
CA PRO A 279 46.17 -47.41 -2.56
C PRO A 279 46.94 -48.76 -2.58
N PRO A 280 47.75 -49.03 -3.61
CA PRO A 280 48.55 -50.25 -3.71
C PRO A 280 49.69 -50.25 -2.70
N SER A 281 49.87 -51.39 -2.03
CA SER A 281 50.92 -51.67 -1.06
C SER A 281 52.24 -52.02 -1.74
N THR A 282 53.26 -51.18 -1.54
CA THR A 282 54.66 -51.50 -1.86
C THR A 282 55.28 -52.29 -0.71
N THR A 283 55.71 -53.51 -1.00
CA THR A 283 56.44 -54.40 -0.08
C THR A 283 57.92 -54.03 -0.11
N ALA A 284 58.54 -53.87 1.06
CA ALA A 284 59.99 -53.76 1.20
C ALA A 284 60.58 -55.13 1.54
N ALA A 285 61.57 -55.55 0.75
CA ALA A 285 62.67 -56.44 1.11
C ALA A 285 63.86 -56.09 0.23
#